data_AF-A0A0D6JAX1-F1
#
_entry.id   AF-A0A0D6JAX1-F1
#
_cell.length_a   1.000
_cell.length_b   1.000
_cell.length_c   1.000
_cell.angle_alpha   90.00
_cell.angle_beta   90.00
_cell.angle_gamma   90.00
#
_symmetry.space_group_name_H-M   'P 1'
#
loop_
_entity.id
_entity.type
_entity.pdbx_description
1 polymer ?
#
loop_
_entity_poly.entity_id
_entity_poly.type
_entity_poly.pdbx_seq_one_letter_code
_entity_poly.pdbx_strand_id
1 'polypeptide(L)'
;MARTGTKSAIVCLTLFVGAANATADMDIVSKARMAAVEGDHVTCAKLADEARKRPGADGRIHHLYATCQAFAADIKRSKLSKEEYVAEIQKAIDAYQLLLRTPGLLPHIEERASVEFVIEQLQKRINAP
;
A
#
# COMPACT_ATOMS: atom_id res chain seq x y z
N MET A 1 -64.55 -21.62 -37.16
CA MET A 1 -63.39 -20.76 -37.48
C MET A 1 -62.57 -20.61 -36.21
N ALA A 2 -61.42 -21.29 -36.12
CA ALA A 2 -60.58 -21.38 -34.94
C ALA A 2 -59.50 -20.28 -34.94
N ARG A 3 -59.19 -19.69 -33.79
CA ARG A 3 -57.96 -18.92 -33.55
C ARG A 3 -57.47 -19.11 -32.10
N THR A 4 -56.30 -19.75 -32.02
CA THR A 4 -55.12 -19.43 -31.15
C THR A 4 -55.37 -19.28 -29.64
N GLY A 5 -54.82 -20.07 -28.72
CA GLY A 5 -53.49 -20.69 -28.70
C GLY A 5 -52.60 -19.97 -27.69
N THR A 6 -52.85 -20.15 -26.39
CA THR A 6 -52.01 -19.59 -25.30
C THR A 6 -51.08 -20.67 -24.76
N LYS A 7 -49.78 -20.49 -25.02
CA LYS A 7 -48.69 -21.32 -24.49
C LYS A 7 -48.39 -20.86 -23.06
N SER A 8 -48.68 -21.68 -22.06
CA SER A 8 -48.20 -21.48 -20.69
C SER A 8 -46.75 -21.96 -20.59
N ALA A 9 -45.80 -21.01 -20.63
CA ALA A 9 -44.40 -21.30 -20.33
C ALA A 9 -44.19 -21.26 -18.82
N ILE A 10 -43.81 -22.42 -18.26
CA ILE A 10 -43.36 -22.60 -16.88
C ILE A 10 -42.05 -21.83 -16.71
N VAL A 11 -42.04 -20.80 -15.87
CA VAL A 11 -40.81 -20.10 -15.47
C VAL A 11 -40.26 -20.79 -14.22
N CYS A 12 -39.37 -21.76 -14.42
CA CYS A 12 -38.49 -22.25 -13.36
C CYS A 12 -37.42 -21.18 -13.07
N LEU A 13 -37.70 -20.31 -12.10
CA LEU A 13 -36.72 -19.36 -11.59
C LEU A 13 -35.74 -20.10 -10.67
N THR A 14 -34.65 -20.61 -11.21
CA THR A 14 -33.49 -21.07 -10.42
C THR A 14 -32.84 -19.86 -9.78
N LEU A 15 -33.09 -19.66 -8.48
CA LEU A 15 -32.31 -18.81 -7.60
C LEU A 15 -30.89 -19.40 -7.49
N PHE A 16 -29.99 -18.96 -8.38
CA PHE A 16 -28.57 -19.05 -8.08
C PHE A 16 -28.32 -18.13 -6.90
N VAL A 17 -28.22 -18.72 -5.71
CA VAL A 17 -27.61 -18.10 -4.53
C VAL A 17 -26.13 -17.95 -4.87
N GLY A 18 -25.81 -16.94 -5.68
CA GLY A 18 -24.46 -16.44 -5.80
C GLY A 18 -24.09 -15.93 -4.41
N ALA A 19 -23.21 -16.66 -3.73
CA ALA A 19 -22.50 -16.13 -2.58
C ALA A 19 -21.76 -14.87 -3.05
N ALA A 20 -22.39 -13.72 -2.89
CA ALA A 20 -21.71 -12.45 -2.94
C ALA A 20 -20.77 -12.46 -1.73
N ASN A 21 -19.55 -12.94 -1.94
CA ASN A 21 -18.42 -12.54 -1.12
C ASN A 21 -18.23 -11.04 -1.40
N ALA A 22 -19.08 -10.23 -0.77
CA ALA A 22 -18.83 -8.83 -0.57
C ALA A 22 -17.63 -8.76 0.36
N THR A 23 -16.43 -8.93 -0.20
CA THR A 23 -15.25 -8.34 0.42
C THR A 23 -15.55 -6.84 0.37
N ALA A 24 -16.09 -6.31 1.47
CA ALA A 24 -16.27 -4.88 1.66
C ALA A 24 -15.00 -4.20 1.14
N ASP A 25 -15.16 -3.29 0.20
CA ASP A 25 -14.07 -2.76 -0.59
C ASP A 25 -13.16 -1.95 0.35
N MET A 26 -12.19 -2.61 0.98
CA MET A 26 -11.33 -1.98 1.96
C MET A 26 -10.58 -0.85 1.26
N ASP A 27 -10.49 0.30 1.93
CA ASP A 27 -9.73 1.42 1.41
C ASP A 27 -8.26 1.00 1.20
N ILE A 28 -7.58 1.68 0.29
CA ILE A 28 -6.23 1.28 -0.13
C ILE A 28 -5.20 1.31 1.02
N VAL A 29 -5.40 2.19 2.03
CA VAL A 29 -4.51 2.25 3.20
C VAL A 29 -4.74 1.03 4.08
N SER A 30 -5.98 0.61 4.29
CA SER A 30 -6.29 -0.64 4.99
C SER A 30 -5.71 -1.87 4.28
N LYS A 31 -5.82 -1.94 2.94
CA LYS A 31 -5.18 -3.01 2.14
C LYS A 31 -3.66 -3.01 2.30
N ALA A 32 -3.01 -1.84 2.28
CA ALA A 32 -1.57 -1.72 2.52
C ALA A 32 -1.16 -2.19 3.92
N ARG A 33 -1.93 -1.83 4.96
CA ARG A 33 -1.67 -2.24 6.35
C ARG A 33 -1.82 -3.76 6.52
N MET A 34 -2.83 -4.37 5.92
CA MET A 34 -2.99 -5.82 5.96
C MET A 34 -1.82 -6.54 5.29
N ALA A 35 -1.38 -6.07 4.12
CA ALA A 35 -0.18 -6.63 3.47
C ALA A 35 1.06 -6.53 4.38
N ALA A 36 1.23 -5.43 5.12
CA ALA A 36 2.31 -5.30 6.09
C ALA A 36 2.19 -6.29 7.27
N VAL A 37 0.98 -6.53 7.78
CA VAL A 37 0.72 -7.51 8.85
C VAL A 37 1.04 -8.93 8.37
N GLU A 38 0.75 -9.24 7.11
CA GLU A 38 1.06 -10.52 6.47
C GLU A 38 2.55 -10.66 6.09
N GLY A 39 3.37 -9.62 6.30
CA GLY A 39 4.79 -9.59 5.93
C GLY A 39 5.06 -9.35 4.45
N ASP A 40 4.03 -9.10 3.63
CA ASP A 40 4.17 -8.69 2.23
C ASP A 40 4.43 -7.19 2.10
N HIS A 41 5.64 -6.78 2.49
CA HIS A 41 6.04 -5.39 2.42
C HIS A 41 6.18 -4.87 0.98
N VAL A 42 6.31 -5.76 -0.02
CA VAL A 42 6.34 -5.38 -1.43
C VAL A 42 4.97 -4.88 -1.88
N THR A 43 3.92 -5.64 -1.57
CA THR A 43 2.54 -5.23 -1.84
C THR A 43 2.16 -4.03 -0.97
N CYS A 44 2.58 -3.99 0.31
CA CYS A 44 2.38 -2.80 1.14
C CYS A 44 2.99 -1.54 0.50
N ALA A 45 4.25 -1.59 0.07
CA ALA A 45 4.92 -0.44 -0.54
C ALA A 45 4.18 0.05 -1.78
N LYS A 46 3.73 -0.87 -2.65
CA LYS A 46 2.95 -0.53 -3.85
C LYS A 46 1.62 0.15 -3.51
N LEU A 47 0.85 -0.42 -2.58
CA LEU A 47 -0.46 0.12 -2.20
C LEU A 47 -0.33 1.45 -1.45
N ALA A 48 0.66 1.58 -0.57
CA ALA A 48 0.95 2.83 0.14
C ALA A 48 1.47 3.93 -0.82
N ASP A 49 2.23 3.56 -1.86
CA ASP A 49 2.66 4.49 -2.91
C ASP A 49 1.47 5.01 -3.74
N GLU A 50 0.50 4.15 -4.04
CA GLU A 50 -0.72 4.58 -4.70
C GLU A 50 -1.56 5.48 -3.76
N ALA A 51 -1.67 5.12 -2.48
CA ALA A 51 -2.41 5.90 -1.50
C ALA A 51 -1.82 7.32 -1.31
N ARG A 52 -0.50 7.46 -1.19
CA ARG A 52 0.15 8.76 -0.96
C ARG A 52 0.06 9.72 -2.15
N LYS A 53 -0.23 9.20 -3.35
CA LYS A 53 -0.41 10.00 -4.57
C LYS A 53 -1.82 10.58 -4.70
N ARG A 54 -2.76 10.15 -3.85
CA ARG A 54 -4.14 10.65 -3.85
C ARG A 54 -4.21 12.03 -3.16
N PRO A 55 -5.10 12.93 -3.60
CA PRO A 55 -5.32 14.21 -2.92
C PRO A 55 -5.67 14.01 -1.44
N GLY A 56 -5.07 14.81 -0.56
CA GLY A 56 -5.33 14.76 0.88
C GLY A 56 -4.59 13.67 1.65
N ALA A 57 -3.59 13.01 1.05
CA ALA A 57 -2.74 12.07 1.78
C ALA A 57 -2.03 12.76 2.96
N ASP A 58 -2.17 12.18 4.16
CA ASP A 58 -1.58 12.70 5.38
C ASP A 58 -0.22 12.07 5.70
N GLY A 59 0.45 12.58 6.73
CA GLY A 59 1.79 12.13 7.13
C GLY A 59 1.85 10.63 7.45
N ARG A 60 0.75 10.01 7.89
CA ARG A 60 0.71 8.57 8.23
C ARG A 60 0.82 7.71 6.99
N ILE A 61 0.25 8.14 5.86
CA ILE A 61 0.32 7.42 4.59
C ILE A 61 1.73 7.51 4.00
N HIS A 62 2.34 8.70 4.05
CA HIS A 62 3.74 8.90 3.64
C HIS A 62 4.70 8.06 4.49
N HIS A 63 4.49 8.01 5.81
CA HIS A 63 5.29 7.19 6.71
C HIS A 63 5.09 5.69 6.40
N LEU A 64 3.85 5.24 6.19
CA LEU A 64 3.56 3.84 5.83
C LEU A 64 4.31 3.42 4.55
N TYR A 65 4.29 4.26 3.51
CA TYR A 65 5.05 4.01 2.29
C TYR A 65 6.55 3.93 2.57
N ALA A 66 7.12 4.91 3.26
CA ALA A 66 8.56 4.95 3.54
C ALA A 66 9.04 3.70 4.29
N THR A 67 8.29 3.29 5.32
CA THR A 67 8.57 2.06 6.09
C THR A 67 8.46 0.82 5.22
N CYS A 68 7.35 0.63 4.51
CA CYS A 68 7.15 -0.55 3.68
C CYS A 68 8.15 -0.63 2.52
N GLN A 69 8.54 0.51 1.94
CA GLN A 69 9.54 0.59 0.88
C GLN A 69 10.92 0.12 1.37
N ALA A 70 11.35 0.51 2.57
CA ALA A 70 12.60 0.04 3.16
C ALA A 70 12.58 -1.48 3.39
N PHE A 71 11.49 -2.01 3.97
CA PHE A 71 11.35 -3.46 4.15
C PHE A 71 11.24 -4.23 2.83
N ALA A 72 10.56 -3.68 1.83
CA ALA A 72 10.48 -4.27 0.49
C ALA A 72 11.87 -4.38 -0.16
N ALA A 73 12.71 -3.36 0.00
CA ALA A 73 14.10 -3.36 -0.46
C ALA A 73 14.90 -4.46 0.27
N ASP A 74 14.76 -4.56 1.59
CA ASP A 74 15.45 -5.57 2.41
C ASP A 74 15.03 -7.01 2.03
N ILE A 75 13.74 -7.28 1.83
CA ILE A 75 13.24 -8.58 1.37
C ILE A 75 13.80 -8.94 -0.01
N LYS A 76 13.93 -7.95 -0.90
CA LYS A 76 14.46 -8.15 -2.25
C LYS A 76 15.99 -8.11 -2.30
N ARG A 77 16.70 -7.89 -1.19
CA ARG A 77 18.15 -7.59 -1.18
C ARG A 77 18.98 -8.57 -1.99
N SER A 78 18.70 -9.88 -1.88
CA SER A 78 19.43 -10.95 -2.57
C SER A 78 19.18 -11.00 -4.09
N LYS A 79 18.17 -10.29 -4.57
CA LYS A 79 17.74 -10.25 -5.98
C LYS A 79 18.11 -8.93 -6.68
N LEU A 80 18.70 -7.97 -5.94
CA LEU A 80 19.04 -6.64 -6.44
C LEU A 80 20.56 -6.48 -6.48
N SER A 81 21.06 -5.77 -7.49
CA SER A 81 22.43 -5.25 -7.47
C SER A 81 22.63 -4.29 -6.28
N LYS A 82 23.89 -3.92 -5.98
CA LYS A 82 24.17 -2.93 -4.95
C LYS A 82 23.48 -1.59 -5.28
N GLU A 83 23.61 -1.16 -6.54
CA GLU A 83 23.04 0.08 -7.05
C GLU A 83 21.50 0.07 -7.01
N GLU A 84 20.88 -1.04 -7.40
CA GLU A 84 19.42 -1.20 -7.34
C GLU A 84 18.91 -1.17 -5.90
N TYR A 85 19.57 -1.87 -4.98
CA TYR A 85 19.21 -1.82 -3.56
C TYR A 85 19.36 -0.41 -2.99
N VAL A 86 20.45 0.30 -3.31
CA VAL A 86 20.65 1.69 -2.90
C VAL A 86 19.53 2.58 -3.44
N ALA A 87 19.14 2.42 -4.70
CA ALA A 87 18.03 3.17 -5.29
C ALA A 87 16.70 2.89 -4.57
N GLU A 88 16.43 1.64 -4.20
CA GLU A 88 15.22 1.27 -3.46
C GLU A 88 15.20 1.84 -2.02
N ILE A 89 16.34 1.87 -1.32
CA ILE A 89 16.45 2.50 0.01
C ILE A 89 16.35 4.03 -0.11
N GLN A 90 16.91 4.63 -1.17
CA GLN A 90 16.82 6.08 -1.39
C GLN A 90 15.36 6.53 -1.55
N LYS A 91 14.50 5.73 -2.19
CA LYS A 91 13.06 6.01 -2.28
C LYS A 91 12.39 6.12 -0.90
N ALA A 92 12.81 5.28 0.06
CA ALA A 92 12.31 5.36 1.43
C ALA A 92 12.81 6.61 2.15
N ILE A 93 14.11 6.93 2.00
CA ILE A 93 14.71 8.15 2.56
C ILE A 93 14.01 9.41 2.03
N ASP A 94 13.78 9.49 0.72
CA ASP A 94 13.12 10.65 0.10
C ASP A 94 11.70 10.86 0.65
N ALA A 95 10.97 9.76 0.89
CA ALA A 95 9.65 9.82 1.49
C ALA A 95 9.69 10.30 2.96
N TYR A 96 10.66 9.85 3.74
CA TYR A 96 10.88 10.36 5.09
C TYR A 96 11.33 11.82 5.11
N GLN A 97 12.16 12.24 4.17
CA GLN A 97 12.58 13.64 4.03
C GLN A 97 11.40 14.56 3.65
N LEU A 98 10.47 14.07 2.82
CA LEU A 98 9.24 14.80 2.51
C LEU A 98 8.42 15.08 3.77
N LEU A 99 8.31 14.11 4.68
CA LEU A 99 7.62 14.31 5.96
C LEU A 99 8.26 15.41 6.80
N LEU A 100 9.60 15.43 6.91
CA LEU A 100 10.32 16.43 7.70
C LEU A 100 10.19 17.84 7.13
N ARG A 101 10.14 17.97 5.80
CA ARG A 101 10.08 19.24 5.06
C ARG A 101 8.68 19.80 4.90
N THR A 102 7.64 18.99 5.10
CA THR A 102 6.24 19.43 4.94
C THR A 102 5.65 19.83 6.29
N PRO A 103 5.33 21.11 6.51
CA PRO A 103 4.72 21.56 7.76
C PRO A 103 3.42 20.82 8.06
N GLY A 104 3.23 20.41 9.31
CA GLY A 104 2.01 19.75 9.78
C GLY A 104 1.92 18.23 9.53
N LEU A 105 2.85 17.62 8.80
CA LEU A 105 2.86 16.15 8.62
C LEU A 105 3.52 15.38 9.76
N LEU A 106 4.40 16.05 10.52
CA LEU A 106 5.01 15.55 11.76
C LEU A 106 4.89 16.64 12.84
N PRO A 107 3.71 16.77 13.48
CA PRO A 107 3.44 17.84 14.43
C PRO A 107 4.19 17.68 15.76
N HIS A 108 4.59 16.44 16.12
CA HIS A 108 5.25 16.14 17.39
C HIS A 108 6.78 16.04 17.21
N ILE A 109 7.55 16.59 18.15
CA ILE A 109 9.02 16.62 18.07
C ILE A 109 9.60 15.20 18.12
N GLU A 110 8.95 14.30 18.85
CA GLU A 110 9.32 12.89 18.97
C GLU A 110 9.17 12.15 17.64
N GLU A 111 8.10 12.42 16.89
CA GLU A 111 7.89 11.85 15.56
C GLU A 111 8.96 12.35 14.58
N ARG A 112 9.32 13.63 14.64
CA ARG A 112 10.41 14.21 13.84
C ARG A 112 11.75 13.54 14.13
N ALA A 113 12.12 13.46 15.41
CA ALA A 113 13.37 12.82 15.85
C ALA A 113 13.42 11.34 15.44
N SER A 114 12.29 10.63 15.53
CA SER A 114 12.19 9.24 15.07
C SER A 114 12.46 9.11 13.57
N VAL A 115 11.88 9.99 12.75
CA VAL A 115 12.10 9.99 11.29
C VAL A 115 13.54 10.35 10.94
N GLU A 116 14.13 11.34 11.59
CA GLU A 116 15.54 11.72 11.41
C GLU A 116 16.48 10.55 11.73
N PHE A 117 16.24 9.86 12.85
CA PHE A 117 17.00 8.68 13.23
C PHE A 117 16.88 7.57 12.18
N VAL A 118 15.66 7.28 11.69
CA VAL A 118 15.47 6.25 10.64
C VAL A 118 16.22 6.60 9.36
N ILE A 119 16.16 7.86 8.91
CA ILE A 119 16.94 8.33 7.76
C ILE A 119 18.43 8.08 7.97
N GLU A 120 18.98 8.42 9.14
CA GLU A 120 20.39 8.19 9.46
C GLU A 120 20.76 6.69 9.35
N GLN A 121 19.91 5.81 9.88
CA GLN A 121 20.14 4.36 9.80
C GLN A 121 20.08 3.85 8.36
N LEU A 122 19.15 4.35 7.54
CA LEU A 122 19.04 3.98 6.13
C LEU A 122 20.24 4.49 5.32
N GLN A 123 20.72 5.70 5.60
CA GLN A 123 21.92 6.27 4.96
C GLN A 123 23.17 5.44 5.27
N LYS A 124 23.32 4.93 6.51
CA LYS A 124 24.41 4.02 6.87
C LYS A 124 24.38 2.73 6.04
N ARG A 125 23.18 2.20 5.72
CA ARG A 125 23.04 1.00 4.87
C ARG A 125 23.50 1.24 3.43
N ILE A 126 23.23 2.43 2.89
CA ILE A 126 23.67 2.81 1.53
C ILE A 126 25.19 2.99 1.48
N ASN A 127 25.77 3.60 2.52
CA ASN A 127 27.19 3.95 2.57
C ASN A 127 28.09 2.83 3.10
N ALA A 128 27.52 1.71 3.54
CA ALA A 128 28.29 0.56 3.99
C ALA A 128 29.13 -0.01 2.82
N PRO A 129 30.41 -0.36 3.08
CA PRO A 129 31.30 -0.91 2.06
C PRO A 129 30.74 -2.20 1.43
#